data_AF-K2A7Z6-F1
#
_entry.id   AF-K2A7Z6-F1
#
_cell.length_a   1.000
_cell.length_b   1.000
_cell.length_c   1.000
_cell.angle_alpha   90.00
_cell.angle_beta   90.00
_cell.angle_gamma   90.00
#
_symmetry.space_group_name_H-M   'P 1'
#
loop_
_entity.id
_entity.type
_entity.pdbx_description
1 polymer ?
#
loop_
_entity_poly.entity_id
_entity_poly.type
_entity_poly.pdbx_seq_one_letter_code
_entity_poly.pdbx_strand_id
1 'polypeptide(L)'
;MNGLQFYYHDSILREIKSLERKHKTVNEALKTFERLCDRQFNPLQPEQVISPGKLHRIQHTDLWALWKVELVLPRSGLRPNQFPRLWFAVKGSHIVFLCIYSHIDNYSDNEIKNEAIKRISDFF
;
A
#
# COMPACT_ATOMS: atom_id res chain seq x y z
N MET A 1 9.24 6.36 22.18
CA MET A 1 8.74 5.33 21.26
C MET A 1 8.61 5.98 19.90
N ASN A 2 9.47 5.62 18.94
CA ASN A 2 9.32 6.13 17.58
C ASN A 2 8.37 5.18 16.85
N GLY A 3 7.19 5.67 16.47
CA GLY A 3 6.22 4.93 15.65
C GLY A 3 6.72 4.75 14.21
N LEU A 4 5.91 4.13 13.35
CA LEU A 4 6.26 4.04 11.94
C LEU A 4 6.23 5.43 11.29
N GLN A 5 7.10 5.61 10.31
CA GLN A 5 7.17 6.80 9.47
C GLN A 5 6.63 6.44 8.09
N PHE A 6 5.60 7.15 7.67
CA PHE A 6 4.91 6.91 6.41
C PHE A 6 5.37 7.91 5.35
N TYR A 7 5.69 7.40 4.17
CA TYR A 7 6.10 8.17 3.01
C TYR A 7 5.25 7.78 1.81
N TYR A 8 5.11 8.72 0.90
CA TYR A 8 4.41 8.54 -0.36
C TYR A 8 5.37 8.92 -1.47
N HIS A 9 5.58 8.02 -2.43
CA HIS A 9 6.29 8.38 -3.65
C HIS A 9 5.49 9.43 -4.45
N ASP A 10 6.14 10.40 -5.10
CA ASP A 10 5.45 11.50 -5.78
C ASP A 10 4.44 11.04 -6.85
N SER A 11 4.70 9.90 -7.47
CA SER A 11 3.79 9.33 -8.48
C SER A 11 2.51 8.77 -7.86
N ILE A 12 2.56 8.17 -6.66
CA ILE A 12 1.34 7.65 -6.01
C ILE A 12 0.39 8.80 -5.64
N LEU A 13 0.90 10.00 -5.35
CA LEU A 13 0.06 11.16 -5.06
C LEU A 13 -0.84 11.53 -6.26
N ARG A 14 -0.36 11.33 -7.49
CA ARG A 14 -1.16 11.55 -8.71
C ARG A 14 -2.18 10.45 -8.91
N GLU A 15 -1.81 9.20 -8.64
CA GLU A 15 -2.69 8.02 -8.72
C GLU A 15 -3.85 8.14 -7.70
N ILE A 16 -3.53 8.51 -6.45
CA ILE A 16 -4.50 8.77 -5.38
C ILE A 16 -5.50 9.85 -5.82
N LYS A 17 -5.02 11.00 -6.31
CA LYS A 17 -5.89 12.07 -6.81
C LYS A 17 -6.81 11.62 -7.95
N SER A 18 -6.32 10.76 -8.85
CA SER A 18 -7.14 10.18 -9.92
C SER A 18 -8.25 9.30 -9.35
N LEU A 19 -7.90 8.45 -8.38
CA LEU A 19 -8.84 7.53 -7.74
C LEU A 19 -9.89 8.27 -6.90
N GLU A 20 -9.51 9.33 -6.20
CA GLU A 20 -10.41 10.20 -5.42
C GLU A 20 -11.49 10.90 -6.24
N ARG A 21 -11.21 11.16 -7.53
CA ARG A 21 -12.23 11.73 -8.42
C ARG A 21 -13.43 10.79 -8.55
N LYS A 22 -13.17 9.48 -8.56
CA LYS A 22 -14.17 8.40 -8.66
C LYS A 22 -14.67 7.93 -7.30
N HIS A 23 -13.81 7.88 -6.29
CA HIS A 23 -14.10 7.31 -4.97
C HIS A 23 -13.65 8.25 -3.85
N LYS A 24 -14.59 8.98 -3.24
CA LYS A 24 -14.27 10.03 -2.24
C LYS A 24 -13.66 9.52 -0.93
N THR A 25 -13.77 8.22 -0.64
CA THR A 25 -13.30 7.60 0.62
C THR A 25 -11.85 7.07 0.55
N VAL A 26 -11.11 7.30 -0.55
CA VAL A 26 -9.73 6.80 -0.74
C VAL A 26 -8.79 7.28 0.38
N ASN A 27 -8.79 8.57 0.70
CA ASN A 27 -7.94 9.11 1.78
C ASN A 27 -8.27 8.52 3.16
N GLU A 28 -9.54 8.29 3.43
CA GLU A 28 -9.98 7.67 4.68
C GLU A 28 -9.52 6.21 4.76
N ALA A 29 -9.62 5.49 3.64
CA ALA A 29 -9.12 4.12 3.53
C ALA A 29 -7.60 4.05 3.73
N LEU A 30 -6.83 4.97 3.13
CA LEU A 30 -5.37 5.05 3.31
C LEU A 30 -4.99 5.34 4.76
N LYS A 31 -5.63 6.30 5.42
CA LYS A 31 -5.40 6.58 6.85
C LYS A 31 -5.75 5.40 7.75
N THR A 32 -6.81 4.66 7.40
CA THR A 32 -7.17 3.43 8.11
C THR A 32 -6.10 2.36 7.90
N PHE A 33 -5.58 2.24 6.69
CA PHE A 33 -4.52 1.31 6.38
C PHE A 33 -3.19 1.64 7.07
N GLU A 34 -2.80 2.92 7.16
CA GLU A 34 -1.63 3.36 7.95
C GLU A 34 -1.73 2.89 9.41
N ARG A 35 -2.88 3.05 10.06
CA ARG A 35 -3.10 2.57 11.44
C ARG A 35 -3.00 1.05 11.56
N LEU A 36 -3.42 0.31 10.55
CA LEU A 36 -3.23 -1.14 10.51
C LEU A 36 -1.75 -1.49 10.36
N CYS A 37 -1.03 -0.76 9.52
CA CYS A 37 0.41 -0.91 9.35
C CYS A 37 1.18 -0.63 10.64
N ASP A 38 0.82 0.39 11.41
CA ASP A 38 1.42 0.72 12.71
C ASP A 38 1.42 -0.45 13.70
N ARG A 39 0.39 -1.30 13.63
CA ARG A 39 0.29 -2.52 14.45
C ARG A 39 0.96 -3.71 13.76
N GLN A 40 0.68 -3.90 12.48
CA GLN A 40 1.16 -5.03 11.68
C GLN A 40 2.68 -5.09 11.55
N PHE A 41 3.32 -3.92 11.40
CA PHE A 41 4.75 -3.78 11.12
C PHE A 41 5.49 -3.05 12.24
N ASN A 42 4.91 -2.96 13.43
CA ASN A 42 5.57 -2.33 14.56
C ASN A 42 6.96 -2.96 14.80
N PRO A 43 8.05 -2.18 14.87
CA PRO A 43 9.40 -2.73 14.98
C PRO A 43 9.70 -3.33 16.35
N LEU A 44 8.93 -2.99 17.38
CA LEU A 44 9.12 -3.46 18.76
C LEU A 44 8.10 -4.53 19.15
N GLN A 45 6.85 -4.37 18.71
CA GLN A 45 5.72 -5.22 19.11
C GLN A 45 4.78 -5.46 17.91
N PRO A 46 5.20 -6.25 16.91
CA PRO A 46 4.36 -6.52 15.75
C PRO A 46 3.14 -7.36 16.14
N GLU A 47 1.96 -6.97 15.67
CA GLU A 47 0.69 -7.65 15.92
C GLU A 47 0.02 -8.03 14.60
N GLN A 48 -0.39 -9.29 14.47
CA GLN A 48 -1.06 -9.77 13.27
C GLN A 48 -2.52 -9.29 13.21
N VAL A 49 -2.72 -8.06 12.75
CA VAL A 49 -4.05 -7.43 12.61
C VAL A 49 -4.59 -7.51 11.18
N ILE A 50 -3.74 -7.79 10.19
CA ILE A 50 -4.13 -8.02 8.81
C ILE A 50 -4.08 -9.52 8.54
N SER A 51 -5.19 -10.08 8.05
CA SER A 51 -5.27 -11.51 7.75
C SER A 51 -4.24 -11.92 6.67
N PRO A 52 -3.56 -13.07 6.80
CA PRO A 52 -2.52 -13.50 5.85
C PRO A 52 -2.96 -13.54 4.39
N GLY A 53 -4.22 -13.92 4.12
CA GLY A 53 -4.78 -13.96 2.77
C GLY A 53 -5.06 -12.60 2.13
N LYS A 54 -4.86 -11.50 2.88
CA LYS A 54 -5.11 -10.14 2.42
C LYS A 54 -3.84 -9.31 2.25
N LEU A 55 -2.73 -9.75 2.84
CA LEU A 55 -1.43 -9.07 2.78
C LEU A 55 -0.39 -9.98 2.14
N HIS A 56 0.07 -9.63 0.94
CA HIS A 56 0.96 -10.47 0.15
C HIS A 56 2.37 -9.88 0.13
N ARG A 57 3.36 -10.64 0.61
CA ARG A 57 4.77 -10.30 0.42
C ARG A 57 5.17 -10.66 -1.00
N ILE A 58 5.56 -9.68 -1.80
CA ILE A 58 5.88 -9.84 -3.22
C ILE A 58 7.36 -10.15 -3.42
N GLN A 59 8.22 -9.42 -2.71
CA GLN A 59 9.67 -9.55 -2.78
C GLN A 59 10.27 -9.06 -1.47
N HIS A 60 11.45 -9.55 -1.11
CA HIS A 60 12.23 -9.02 0.00
C HIS A 60 13.71 -9.14 -0.29
N THR A 61 14.47 -8.30 0.38
CA THR A 61 15.93 -8.33 0.51
C THR A 61 16.26 -8.32 2.00
N ASP A 62 17.56 -8.30 2.33
CA ASP A 62 18.00 -8.09 3.71
C ASP A 62 17.68 -6.68 4.23
N LEU A 63 17.37 -5.73 3.32
CA LEU A 63 17.14 -4.32 3.65
C LEU A 63 15.66 -3.94 3.69
N TRP A 64 14.84 -4.50 2.80
CA TRP A 64 13.44 -4.09 2.66
C TRP A 64 12.55 -5.23 2.18
N ALA A 65 11.25 -5.12 2.43
CA ALA A 65 10.23 -6.02 1.89
C ALA A 65 9.16 -5.23 1.13
N LEU A 66 8.84 -5.67 -0.09
CA LEU A 66 7.75 -5.16 -0.91
C LEU A 66 6.50 -6.01 -0.66
N TRP A 67 5.41 -5.31 -0.40
CA TRP A 67 4.11 -5.88 -0.08
C TRP A 67 3.03 -5.37 -1.02
N LYS A 68 1.95 -6.14 -1.13
CA LYS A 68 0.73 -5.82 -1.87
C LYS A 68 -0.50 -6.12 -1.02
N VAL A 69 -1.46 -5.22 -1.03
CA VAL A 69 -2.75 -5.37 -0.34
C VAL A 69 -3.90 -4.92 -1.23
N GLU A 70 -5.08 -5.50 -1.00
CA GLU A 70 -6.35 -4.95 -1.49
C GLU A 70 -6.83 -3.86 -0.51
N LEU A 71 -6.82 -2.60 -0.95
CA LEU A 71 -7.24 -1.46 -0.12
C LEU A 71 -8.75 -1.42 -0.06
N VAL A 72 -9.32 -1.70 1.11
CA VAL A 72 -10.76 -1.68 1.31
C VAL A 72 -11.28 -0.25 1.26
N LEU A 73 -12.15 0.05 0.29
CA LEU A 73 -12.82 1.34 0.14
C LEU A 73 -14.28 1.21 0.61
N PRO A 74 -14.59 1.48 1.89
CA PRO A 74 -15.96 1.38 2.38
C PRO A 74 -16.86 2.40 1.66
N ARG A 75 -18.13 2.01 1.45
CA ARG A 75 -19.17 2.86 0.85
C ARG A 75 -18.83 3.42 -0.54
N SER A 76 -17.88 2.80 -1.24
CA SER A 76 -17.47 3.21 -2.60
C SER A 76 -18.37 2.66 -3.71
N GLY A 77 -19.27 1.72 -3.39
CA GLY A 77 -20.04 0.95 -4.36
C GLY A 77 -19.25 -0.14 -5.10
N LEU A 78 -17.93 -0.22 -4.86
CA LEU A 78 -17.09 -1.26 -5.43
C LEU A 78 -17.32 -2.61 -4.76
N ARG A 79 -17.30 -3.67 -5.56
CA ARG A 79 -17.18 -5.05 -5.05
C ARG A 79 -15.74 -5.31 -4.59
N PRO A 80 -15.50 -6.27 -3.68
CA PRO A 80 -14.15 -6.56 -3.17
C PRO A 80 -13.11 -6.76 -4.28
N ASN A 81 -13.44 -7.53 -5.33
CA ASN A 81 -12.56 -7.76 -6.46
C ASN A 81 -12.32 -6.53 -7.37
N GLN A 82 -12.95 -5.39 -7.09
CA GLN A 82 -12.75 -4.12 -7.79
C GLN A 82 -11.98 -3.11 -6.93
N PHE A 83 -11.71 -3.46 -5.67
CA PHE A 83 -10.95 -2.59 -4.79
C PHE A 83 -9.55 -2.33 -5.36
N PRO A 84 -9.03 -1.11 -5.16
CA PRO A 84 -7.66 -0.78 -5.53
C PRO A 84 -6.66 -1.72 -4.87
N ARG A 85 -5.61 -2.04 -5.59
CA ARG A 85 -4.43 -2.68 -5.01
C ARG A 85 -3.39 -1.61 -4.71
N LEU A 86 -2.72 -1.76 -3.58
CA LEU A 86 -1.69 -0.87 -3.08
C LEU A 86 -0.39 -1.66 -2.93
N TRP A 87 0.69 -1.16 -3.52
CA TRP A 87 2.04 -1.67 -3.34
C TRP A 87 2.81 -0.72 -2.43
N PHE A 88 3.54 -1.30 -1.48
CA PHE A 88 4.29 -0.53 -0.50
C PHE A 88 5.51 -1.30 -0.01
N ALA A 89 6.57 -0.57 0.37
CA ALA A 89 7.77 -1.15 0.93
C ALA A 89 7.88 -0.89 2.43
N VAL A 90 8.48 -1.83 3.15
CA VAL A 90 8.77 -1.73 4.58
C VAL A 90 10.28 -1.89 4.79
N LYS A 91 10.92 -0.94 5.49
CA LYS A 91 12.34 -0.97 5.92
C LYS A 91 12.46 -0.42 7.34
N GLY A 92 12.66 -1.32 8.30
CA GLY A 92 12.68 -0.94 9.73
C GLY A 92 11.39 -0.21 10.12
N SER A 93 11.51 1.02 10.61
CA SER A 93 10.36 1.88 10.96
C SER A 93 9.77 2.68 9.80
N HIS A 94 10.24 2.49 8.56
CA HIS A 94 9.78 3.27 7.41
C HIS A 94 8.84 2.44 6.54
N ILE A 95 7.69 3.01 6.20
CA ILE A 95 6.76 2.47 5.21
C ILE A 95 6.62 3.47 4.07
N VAL A 96 6.82 3.01 2.85
CA VAL A 96 6.71 3.83 1.65
C VAL A 96 5.59 3.29 0.77
N PHE A 97 4.56 4.10 0.51
CA PHE A 97 3.52 3.78 -0.46
C PHE A 97 3.99 4.14 -1.88
N LEU A 98 3.97 3.14 -2.77
CA LEU A 98 4.67 3.21 -4.06
C LEU A 98 3.70 3.36 -5.23
N CYS A 99 2.65 2.54 -5.26
CA CYS A 99 1.70 2.45 -6.38
C CYS A 99 0.29 2.14 -5.89
N ILE A 100 -0.75 2.76 -6.45
CA ILE A 100 -2.16 2.39 -6.23
C ILE A 100 -2.96 2.35 -7.53
N TYR A 101 -3.66 1.24 -7.79
CA TYR A 101 -4.44 1.05 -9.02
C TYR A 101 -5.71 0.24 -8.80
N SER A 102 -6.83 0.63 -9.43
CA SER A 102 -8.06 -0.16 -9.45
C SER A 102 -8.05 -1.14 -10.62
N HIS A 103 -8.71 -2.29 -10.47
CA HIS A 103 -8.93 -3.23 -11.58
C HIS A 103 -9.62 -2.59 -12.79
N ILE A 104 -10.37 -1.50 -12.59
CA ILE A 104 -10.98 -0.73 -13.67
C ILE A 104 -9.91 -0.16 -14.61
N ASP A 105 -8.69 0.05 -14.13
CA ASP A 105 -7.59 0.62 -14.91
C ASP A 105 -6.90 -0.43 -15.80
N ASN A 106 -7.37 -1.70 -15.80
CA ASN A 106 -6.87 -2.83 -16.61
C ASN A 106 -5.33 -2.96 -16.62
N TYR A 107 -4.71 -2.74 -15.47
CA TYR A 107 -3.26 -2.80 -15.32
C TYR A 107 -2.75 -4.24 -15.27
N SER A 108 -1.50 -4.43 -15.66
CA SER A 108 -0.77 -5.70 -15.46
C SER A 108 -0.12 -5.72 -14.08
N ASP A 109 -0.45 -6.71 -13.25
CA ASP A 109 0.14 -6.86 -11.89
C ASP A 109 1.68 -6.95 -11.95
N ASN A 110 2.22 -7.57 -13.00
CA ASN A 110 3.67 -7.67 -13.24
C ASN A 110 4.29 -6.32 -13.60
N GLU A 111 3.61 -5.50 -14.40
CA GLU A 111 4.09 -4.16 -14.74
C GLU A 111 4.11 -3.27 -13.50
N ILE A 112 3.04 -3.29 -12.71
CA ILE A 112 2.97 -2.49 -11.48
C ILE A 112 3.96 -2.99 -10.43
N LYS A 113 4.20 -4.30 -10.34
CA LYS A 113 5.29 -4.86 -9.51
C LYS A 113 6.64 -4.29 -9.93
N ASN A 114 6.98 -4.34 -11.21
CA ASN A 114 8.27 -3.85 -11.71
C ASN A 114 8.41 -2.34 -11.49
N GLU A 115 7.32 -1.59 -11.67
CA GLU A 115 7.27 -0.16 -11.40
C GLU A 115 7.46 0.14 -9.90
N ALA A 116 6.79 -0.60 -9.01
CA ALA A 116 6.98 -0.47 -7.58
C ALA A 116 8.43 -0.75 -7.17
N ILE A 117 9.07 -1.78 -7.75
CA ILE A 117 10.49 -2.08 -7.49
C ILE A 117 11.39 -0.93 -7.90
N LYS A 118 11.16 -0.32 -9.06
CA LYS A 118 11.92 0.87 -9.49
C LYS A 118 11.74 2.03 -8.51
N ARG A 119 10.53 2.28 -8.04
CA ARG A 119 10.24 3.37 -7.08
C ARG A 119 10.85 3.16 -5.70
N ILE A 120 11.20 1.93 -5.32
CA ILE A 120 11.89 1.67 -4.05
C ILE A 120 13.29 2.31 -4.04
N SER A 121 14.00 2.32 -5.17
CA SER A 121 15.36 2.89 -5.23
C SER A 121 15.40 4.40 -5.03
N ASP A 122 14.26 5.09 -5.15
CA ASP A 122 14.16 6.51 -4.84
C ASP A 122 14.19 6.79 -3.33
N PHE A 123 14.04 5.73 -2.51
CA PHE A 123 14.01 5.82 -1.04
C PHE A 123 15.14 5.05 -0.35
N PHE A 124 15.57 3.90 -0.89
CA PHE A 124 16.43 2.95 -0.20
C PHE A 124 17.66 2.51 -0.97
#